data_AF-A0A1B6KXD8-F1
#
_entry.id   AF-A0A1B6KXD8-F1
#
_cell.length_a   1.000
_cell.length_b   1.000
_cell.length_c   1.000
_cell.angle_alpha   90.00
_cell.angle_beta   90.00
_cell.angle_gamma   90.00
#
_symmetry.space_group_name_H-M   'P 1'
#
loop_
_entity.id
_entity.type
_entity.pdbx_description
1 polymer ?
#
loop_
_entity_poly.entity_id
_entity_poly.type
_entity_poly.pdbx_seq_one_letter_code
_entity_poly.pdbx_strand_id
1 'polypeptide(L)'
;PNCRPECVASSECPQTRACINQKCKDPCPGTCGLHARCQVVNHNPICSCPPKTNGDPFVRCLEDSPKIPLTPANPCMPSPCGSNAECRVVDKRPVCSCLTGMLGAPPNCRPECIIHADCPTKLACVQNKCRDPCAGSCGFNAQCTVVNHQPVCACNPGFQGDPFSGCNPTPVPPTEGPRDPCNPSPCGANAVCKERNGAGS
;
A
#
# COMPACT_ATOMS: atom_id res chain seq x y z
N PRO A 1 -48.36 -48.21 -53.01
CA PRO A 1 -47.67 -46.97 -53.45
C PRO A 1 -46.59 -46.57 -52.43
N ASN A 2 -45.31 -46.79 -52.76
CA ASN A 2 -44.16 -46.40 -51.94
C ASN A 2 -43.70 -45.00 -52.34
N CYS A 3 -44.07 -43.99 -51.55
CA CYS A 3 -43.50 -42.65 -51.70
C CYS A 3 -42.14 -42.61 -50.98
N ARG A 4 -41.05 -42.73 -51.74
CA ARG A 4 -39.70 -42.54 -51.21
C ARG A 4 -39.34 -41.04 -51.27
N PRO A 5 -38.86 -40.43 -50.18
CA PRO A 5 -38.36 -39.06 -50.20
C PRO A 5 -37.08 -38.93 -51.04
N GLU A 6 -36.74 -37.69 -51.42
CA GLU A 6 -35.53 -37.39 -52.20
C GLU A 6 -34.26 -37.77 -51.43
N CYS A 7 -34.26 -37.61 -50.10
CA CYS A 7 -33.18 -38.01 -49.21
C CYS A 7 -33.73 -38.40 -47.82
N VAL A 8 -33.00 -39.25 -47.10
CA VAL A 8 -33.17 -39.47 -45.65
C VAL A 8 -31.93 -39.08 -44.85
N ALA A 9 -30.76 -39.00 -45.52
CA ALA A 9 -29.51 -38.50 -44.95
C ALA A 9 -28.85 -37.46 -45.87
N SER A 10 -28.09 -36.52 -45.29
CA SER A 10 -27.38 -35.51 -46.08
C SER A 10 -26.33 -36.09 -47.03
N SER A 11 -25.79 -37.28 -46.72
CA SER A 11 -24.88 -38.02 -47.59
C SER A 11 -25.51 -38.48 -48.92
N GLU A 12 -26.85 -38.48 -49.02
CA GLU A 12 -27.57 -38.74 -50.28
C GLU A 12 -27.68 -37.49 -51.16
N CYS A 13 -27.29 -36.32 -50.63
CA CYS A 13 -27.29 -35.05 -51.35
C CYS A 13 -25.91 -34.71 -51.91
N PRO A 14 -25.80 -33.79 -52.89
CA PRO A 14 -24.53 -33.19 -53.28
C PRO A 14 -23.84 -32.50 -52.09
N GLN A 15 -22.51 -32.40 -52.12
CA GLN A 15 -21.68 -31.81 -51.04
C GLN A 15 -22.09 -30.37 -50.66
N THR A 16 -22.74 -29.64 -51.58
CA THR A 16 -23.23 -28.26 -51.39
C THR A 16 -24.66 -28.19 -50.86
N ARG A 17 -25.31 -29.32 -50.53
CA ARG A 17 -26.70 -29.39 -50.07
C ARG A 17 -26.84 -30.34 -48.89
N ALA A 18 -27.84 -30.13 -48.05
CA ALA A 18 -28.16 -30.99 -46.92
C ALA A 18 -29.56 -31.59 -47.09
N CYS A 19 -29.81 -32.72 -46.42
CA CYS A 19 -31.15 -33.28 -46.37
C CYS A 19 -31.99 -32.51 -45.35
N ILE A 20 -32.87 -31.64 -45.84
CA ILE A 20 -33.73 -30.77 -45.01
C ILE A 20 -35.18 -31.01 -45.40
N ASN A 21 -35.97 -31.51 -44.47
CA ASN A 21 -37.38 -31.88 -44.70
C ASN A 21 -37.52 -32.82 -45.91
N GLN A 22 -36.73 -33.91 -45.93
CA GLN A 22 -36.78 -34.97 -46.94
C GLN A 22 -36.45 -34.51 -48.38
N LYS A 23 -35.78 -33.35 -48.52
CA LYS A 23 -35.32 -32.78 -49.80
C LYS A 23 -33.88 -32.26 -49.69
N CYS A 24 -33.12 -32.37 -50.78
CA CYS A 24 -31.76 -31.84 -50.84
C CYS A 24 -31.79 -30.33 -51.07
N LYS A 25 -31.59 -29.55 -50.00
CA LYS A 25 -31.66 -28.09 -50.00
C LYS A 25 -30.34 -27.47 -49.56
N ASP A 26 -30.10 -26.24 -50.00
CA ASP A 26 -29.00 -25.43 -49.49
C ASP A 26 -29.28 -25.08 -48.00
N PRO A 27 -28.39 -25.42 -47.06
CA PRO A 27 -28.54 -25.07 -45.65
C PRO A 27 -28.19 -23.61 -45.31
N CYS A 28 -27.69 -22.80 -46.26
CA CYS A 28 -27.26 -21.43 -46.00
C CYS A 28 -28.39 -20.40 -45.74
N PRO A 29 -29.52 -20.41 -46.47
CA PRO A 29 -30.57 -19.41 -46.29
C PRO A 29 -31.11 -19.37 -44.85
N GLY A 30 -30.92 -18.24 -44.17
CA GLY A 30 -31.40 -18.02 -42.80
C GLY A 30 -30.49 -18.52 -41.68
N THR A 31 -29.30 -19.07 -42.00
CA THR A 31 -28.39 -19.64 -41.00
C THR A 31 -27.31 -18.66 -40.51
N CYS A 32 -26.80 -17.80 -41.38
CA CYS A 32 -25.76 -16.83 -41.03
C CYS A 32 -26.34 -15.44 -40.72
N GLY A 33 -25.59 -14.66 -39.94
CA GLY A 33 -25.91 -13.29 -39.57
C GLY A 33 -25.77 -12.29 -40.72
N LEU A 34 -26.14 -11.03 -40.45
CA LEU A 34 -26.13 -9.98 -41.47
C LEU A 34 -24.71 -9.68 -41.97
N HIS A 35 -24.53 -9.60 -43.30
CA HIS A 35 -23.24 -9.40 -43.96
C HIS A 35 -22.21 -10.52 -43.75
N ALA A 36 -22.61 -11.68 -43.22
CA ALA A 36 -21.76 -12.86 -43.17
C ALA A 36 -21.80 -13.64 -44.49
N ARG A 37 -20.66 -14.20 -44.89
CA ARG A 37 -20.56 -15.16 -45.99
C ARG A 37 -20.89 -16.56 -45.47
N CYS A 38 -21.86 -17.21 -46.09
CA CYS A 38 -22.15 -18.62 -45.87
C CYS A 38 -21.45 -19.50 -46.93
N GLN A 39 -20.83 -20.59 -46.50
CA GLN A 39 -20.29 -21.61 -47.39
C GLN A 39 -20.67 -23.00 -46.89
N VAL A 40 -21.22 -23.85 -47.77
CA VAL A 40 -21.54 -25.23 -47.42
C VAL A 40 -20.27 -26.08 -47.50
N VAL A 41 -19.91 -26.72 -46.41
CA VAL A 41 -18.78 -27.66 -46.31
C VAL A 41 -19.31 -28.95 -45.71
N ASN A 42 -19.23 -30.06 -46.44
CA ASN A 42 -19.74 -31.37 -46.03
C ASN A 42 -21.19 -31.32 -45.54
N HIS A 43 -22.07 -30.74 -46.37
CA HIS A 43 -23.49 -30.53 -46.07
C HIS A 43 -23.79 -29.56 -44.90
N ASN A 44 -22.78 -28.92 -44.31
CA ASN A 44 -22.95 -28.00 -43.18
C ASN A 44 -22.71 -26.55 -43.59
N PRO A 45 -23.56 -25.60 -43.16
CA PRO A 45 -23.34 -24.18 -43.42
C PRO A 45 -22.25 -23.64 -42.49
N ILE A 46 -21.22 -23.03 -43.07
CA ILE A 46 -20.13 -22.36 -42.37
C ILE A 46 -20.27 -20.85 -42.59
N CYS A 47 -20.41 -20.10 -41.50
CA CYS A 47 -20.54 -18.65 -41.51
C CYS A 47 -19.19 -17.98 -41.21
N SER A 48 -18.80 -16.99 -42.01
CA SER A 48 -17.55 -16.24 -41.83
C SER A 48 -17.74 -14.76 -42.21
N CYS A 49 -16.99 -13.86 -41.56
CA CYS A 49 -16.97 -12.46 -41.97
C CYS A 49 -16.07 -12.26 -43.21
N PRO A 50 -16.54 -11.56 -44.27
CA PRO A 50 -15.72 -11.21 -45.43
C PRO A 50 -14.47 -10.38 -45.07
N PRO A 51 -13.46 -10.31 -45.95
CA PRO A 51 -12.28 -9.48 -45.74
C PRO A 51 -12.65 -8.02 -45.45
N LYS A 52 -11.94 -7.38 -44.51
CA LYS A 52 -12.19 -6.00 -44.02
C LYS A 52 -13.47 -5.83 -43.20
N THR A 53 -14.06 -6.93 -42.75
CA THR A 53 -15.16 -6.91 -41.79
C THR A 53 -14.82 -7.78 -40.59
N ASN A 54 -15.39 -7.44 -39.43
CA ASN A 54 -15.17 -8.13 -38.18
C ASN A 54 -16.49 -8.21 -37.38
N GLY A 55 -16.57 -9.12 -36.41
CA GLY A 55 -17.77 -9.35 -35.60
C GLY A 55 -18.15 -10.83 -35.50
N ASP A 56 -19.40 -11.09 -35.12
CA ASP A 56 -19.94 -12.45 -35.01
C ASP A 56 -20.66 -12.84 -36.31
N PRO A 57 -20.19 -13.85 -37.06
CA PRO A 57 -20.80 -14.30 -38.32
C PRO A 57 -22.23 -14.86 -38.20
N PHE A 58 -22.70 -15.18 -36.99
CA PHE A 58 -24.08 -15.62 -36.75
C PHE A 58 -25.02 -14.47 -36.37
N VAL A 59 -24.46 -13.30 -36.04
CA VAL A 59 -25.23 -12.10 -35.69
C VAL A 59 -25.08 -11.04 -36.78
N ARG A 60 -23.89 -10.47 -36.95
CA ARG A 60 -23.57 -9.45 -37.96
C ARG A 60 -22.06 -9.21 -38.07
N CYS A 61 -21.59 -9.04 -39.32
CA CYS A 61 -20.26 -8.53 -39.63
C CYS A 61 -20.30 -7.01 -39.90
N LEU A 62 -19.33 -6.27 -39.35
CA LEU A 62 -19.19 -4.82 -39.44
C LEU A 62 -17.91 -4.46 -40.18
N GLU A 63 -17.93 -3.41 -40.99
CA GLU A 63 -16.72 -2.92 -41.65
C GLU A 63 -15.70 -2.40 -40.62
N ASP A 64 -14.42 -2.68 -40.87
CA ASP A 64 -13.32 -2.17 -40.06
C ASP A 64 -13.23 -0.64 -40.26
N SER A 65 -13.72 0.13 -39.29
CA SER A 65 -13.49 1.58 -39.26
C SER A 65 -11.98 1.86 -39.26
N PRO A 66 -11.51 2.87 -40.01
CA PRO A 66 -10.11 3.28 -39.96
C PRO A 66 -9.77 3.62 -38.51
N LYS A 67 -8.82 2.88 -37.93
CA LYS A 67 -8.22 3.23 -36.65
C LYS A 67 -7.55 4.58 -36.85
N ILE A 68 -8.25 5.66 -36.51
CA ILE A 68 -7.66 7.00 -36.47
C ILE A 68 -6.45 6.84 -35.54
N PRO A 69 -5.20 7.04 -36.02
CA PRO A 69 -4.08 7.07 -35.12
C PRO A 69 -4.34 8.24 -34.19
N LEU A 70 -4.66 7.93 -32.92
CA LEU A 70 -4.64 8.94 -31.88
C LEU A 70 -3.30 9.67 -32.04
N THR A 71 -3.34 10.99 -32.10
CA THR A 71 -2.17 11.86 -31.91
C THR A 71 -1.28 11.24 -30.85
N PRO A 72 0.07 11.26 -30.99
CA PRO A 72 0.94 10.56 -30.05
C PRO A 72 0.59 11.01 -28.63
N ALA A 73 -0.14 10.15 -27.94
CA ALA A 73 -0.68 10.45 -26.63
C ALA A 73 0.52 10.75 -25.75
N ASN A 74 0.40 11.77 -24.90
CA ASN A 74 1.46 12.07 -23.95
C ASN A 74 1.84 10.75 -23.23
N PRO A 75 3.08 10.24 -23.40
CA PRO A 75 3.44 8.92 -22.90
C PRO A 75 3.47 8.85 -21.36
N CYS A 76 3.34 9.99 -20.68
CA CYS A 76 3.14 10.08 -19.24
C CYS A 76 1.66 10.10 -18.82
N MET A 77 0.70 9.91 -19.74
CA MET A 77 -0.74 9.91 -19.44
C MET A 77 -1.47 8.68 -20.02
N PRO A 78 -1.93 7.74 -19.16
CA PRO A 78 -1.66 7.65 -17.72
C PRO A 78 -0.17 7.37 -17.44
N SER A 79 0.33 7.79 -16.26
CA SER A 79 1.76 7.67 -15.96
C SER A 79 2.19 6.21 -15.82
N PRO A 80 3.22 5.76 -16.57
CA PRO A 80 3.77 4.41 -16.44
C PRO A 80 4.77 4.29 -15.27
N CYS A 81 5.09 5.38 -14.57
CA CYS A 81 6.20 5.45 -13.63
C CYS A 81 5.90 4.95 -12.21
N GLY A 82 4.66 4.55 -11.91
CA GLY A 82 4.26 4.11 -10.58
C GLY A 82 4.10 5.25 -9.56
N SER A 83 3.77 4.89 -8.33
CA SER A 83 3.59 5.85 -7.23
C SER A 83 4.92 6.46 -6.78
N ASN A 84 4.88 7.70 -6.29
CA ASN A 84 6.05 8.43 -5.79
C ASN A 84 7.18 8.63 -6.81
N ALA A 85 6.85 8.54 -8.10
CA ALA A 85 7.75 8.79 -9.21
C ALA A 85 7.21 9.91 -10.11
N GLU A 86 8.12 10.74 -10.59
CA GLU A 86 7.86 11.76 -11.59
C GLU A 86 8.09 11.19 -12.99
N CYS A 87 7.16 11.49 -13.91
CA CYS A 87 7.29 11.15 -15.33
C CYS A 87 7.64 12.41 -16.13
N ARG A 88 8.71 12.34 -16.91
CA ARG A 88 9.12 13.38 -17.86
C ARG A 88 9.23 12.80 -19.26
N VAL A 89 8.84 13.57 -20.26
CA VAL A 89 8.96 13.15 -21.67
C VAL A 89 10.33 13.55 -22.19
N VAL A 90 11.13 12.56 -22.58
CA VAL A 90 12.45 12.77 -23.23
C VAL A 90 12.43 11.97 -24.54
N ASP A 91 12.70 12.63 -25.66
CA ASP A 91 12.69 12.00 -27.01
C ASP A 91 11.41 11.21 -27.32
N LYS A 92 10.24 11.79 -26.96
CA LYS A 92 8.90 11.17 -27.10
C LYS A 92 8.72 9.86 -26.32
N ARG A 93 9.58 9.58 -25.34
CA ARG A 93 9.50 8.43 -24.44
C ARG A 93 9.27 8.90 -23.00
N PRO A 94 8.57 8.10 -22.17
CA PRO A 94 8.44 8.40 -20.76
C PRO A 94 9.74 8.00 -20.05
N VAL A 95 10.32 8.94 -19.30
CA VAL A 95 11.47 8.71 -18.41
C VAL A 95 11.00 8.95 -16.99
N CYS A 96 11.28 7.99 -16.11
CA CYS A 96 10.82 7.99 -14.74
C CYS A 96 11.97 8.27 -13.77
N SER A 97 11.69 9.04 -12.72
CA SER A 97 12.60 9.23 -11.59
C SER A 97 11.82 9.27 -10.27
N CYS A 98 12.40 8.77 -9.18
CA CYS A 98 11.76 8.90 -7.87
C CYS A 98 11.72 10.36 -7.42
N LEU A 99 10.64 10.76 -6.76
CA LEU A 99 10.52 12.08 -6.15
C LEU A 99 11.59 12.27 -5.06
N THR A 100 11.93 13.54 -4.78
CA THR A 100 12.92 13.88 -3.74
C THR A 100 12.56 13.25 -2.39
N GLY A 101 13.52 12.54 -1.80
CA GLY A 101 13.35 11.86 -0.51
C GLY A 101 12.75 10.46 -0.60
N MET A 102 12.44 9.98 -1.80
CA MET A 102 12.08 8.58 -2.06
C MET A 102 13.32 7.77 -2.44
N LEU A 103 13.34 6.51 -2.02
CA LEU A 103 14.40 5.55 -2.26
C LEU A 103 13.96 4.50 -3.28
N GLY A 104 14.94 3.91 -3.96
CA GLY A 104 14.73 2.85 -4.95
C GLY A 104 14.73 3.36 -6.38
N ALA A 105 14.10 2.59 -7.28
CA ALA A 105 13.97 2.92 -8.68
C ALA A 105 12.51 2.78 -9.12
N PRO A 106 12.00 3.66 -10.00
CA PRO A 106 10.65 3.52 -10.54
C PRO A 106 10.44 2.14 -11.18
N PRO A 107 9.24 1.54 -11.06
CA PRO A 107 8.03 2.08 -10.44
C PRO A 107 7.94 1.90 -8.91
N ASN A 108 8.96 1.32 -8.29
CA ASN A 108 8.97 0.92 -6.89
C ASN A 108 9.63 1.98 -5.99
N CYS A 109 9.32 3.26 -6.24
CA CYS A 109 9.78 4.34 -5.38
C CYS A 109 9.05 4.27 -4.04
N ARG A 110 9.82 4.19 -2.95
CA ARG A 110 9.28 4.08 -1.59
C ARG A 110 9.91 5.11 -0.66
N PRO A 111 9.21 5.53 0.41
CA PRO A 111 9.84 6.33 1.45
C PRO A 111 10.96 5.54 2.16
N GLU A 112 11.73 6.22 3.00
CA GLU A 112 12.75 5.59 3.85
C GLU A 112 12.13 4.58 4.83
N CYS A 113 10.97 4.94 5.39
CA CYS A 113 10.20 4.11 6.30
C CYS A 113 8.70 4.38 6.14
N ILE A 114 7.88 3.40 6.49
CA ILE A 114 6.42 3.52 6.64
C ILE A 114 6.02 3.23 8.08
N ILE A 115 6.74 2.31 8.73
CA ILE A 115 6.54 1.94 10.13
C ILE A 115 7.85 2.08 10.90
N HIS A 116 7.77 2.21 12.23
CA HIS A 116 8.96 2.37 13.07
C HIS A 116 9.96 1.21 12.93
N ALA A 117 9.46 -0.01 12.72
CA ALA A 117 10.28 -1.21 12.52
C ALA A 117 11.12 -1.20 11.22
N ASP A 118 10.81 -0.33 10.26
CA ASP A 118 11.65 -0.15 9.07
C ASP A 118 12.96 0.60 9.41
N CYS A 119 12.99 1.30 10.54
CA CYS A 119 14.14 2.07 10.99
C CYS A 119 15.09 1.23 11.86
N PRO A 120 16.37 1.63 11.98
CA PRO A 120 17.26 1.11 13.00
C PRO A 120 16.67 1.23 14.42
N THR A 121 17.07 0.36 15.33
CA THR A 121 16.49 0.24 16.69
C THR A 121 16.50 1.53 17.53
N LYS A 122 17.38 2.48 17.21
CA LYS A 122 17.49 3.78 17.88
C LYS A 122 16.74 4.92 17.19
N LEU A 123 16.08 4.68 16.06
CA LEU A 123 15.38 5.70 15.27
C LEU A 123 13.91 5.33 15.12
N ALA A 124 13.03 6.31 15.00
CA ALA A 124 11.62 6.11 14.75
C ALA A 124 11.25 6.64 13.37
N CYS A 125 10.29 5.99 12.71
CA CYS A 125 9.69 6.54 11.51
C CYS A 125 8.84 7.78 11.83
N VAL A 126 9.30 8.96 11.40
CA VAL A 126 8.62 10.24 11.58
C VAL A 126 8.57 10.93 10.22
N GLN A 127 7.36 11.16 9.71
CA GLN A 127 7.14 11.76 8.39
C GLN A 127 7.92 11.05 7.28
N ASN A 128 7.80 9.72 7.20
CA ASN A 128 8.44 8.89 6.18
C ASN A 128 9.98 8.91 6.17
N LYS A 129 10.60 9.37 7.27
CA LYS A 129 12.04 9.36 7.50
C LYS A 129 12.39 8.78 8.86
N CYS A 130 13.54 8.11 8.95
CA CYS A 130 14.04 7.62 10.22
C CYS A 130 14.72 8.76 10.98
N ARG A 131 14.16 9.14 12.12
CA ARG A 131 14.66 10.24 12.97
C ARG A 131 14.83 9.77 14.41
N ASP A 132 15.71 10.44 15.14
CA ASP A 132 15.88 10.19 16.57
C ASP A 132 14.63 10.67 17.32
N PRO A 133 13.87 9.76 17.97
CA PRO A 133 12.70 10.16 18.73
C PRO A 133 13.04 10.90 20.02
N CYS A 134 14.31 10.94 20.47
CA CYS A 134 14.70 11.69 21.67
C CYS A 134 14.70 13.22 21.48
N ALA A 135 14.84 13.69 20.23
CA ALA A 135 14.95 15.10 19.92
C ALA A 135 13.65 15.85 20.30
N GLY A 136 13.68 16.54 21.46
CA GLY A 136 12.55 17.33 21.97
C GLY A 136 11.52 16.54 22.78
N SER A 137 11.80 15.29 23.18
CA SER A 137 10.85 14.47 23.95
C SER A 137 11.03 14.51 25.46
N CYS A 138 12.25 14.74 25.96
CA CYS A 138 12.52 14.79 27.41
C CYS A 138 12.71 16.22 27.91
N GLY A 139 12.35 16.45 29.17
CA GLY A 139 12.52 17.72 29.85
C GLY A 139 13.98 18.00 30.24
N PHE A 140 14.22 19.16 30.85
CA PHE A 140 15.55 19.54 31.32
C PHE A 140 16.03 18.62 32.46
N ASN A 141 17.34 18.39 32.55
CA ASN A 141 17.97 17.46 33.51
C ASN A 141 17.45 15.99 33.45
N ALA A 142 16.88 15.59 32.32
CA ALA A 142 16.52 14.21 32.04
C ALA A 142 17.39 13.61 30.92
N GLN A 143 17.78 12.36 31.09
CA GLN A 143 18.43 11.54 30.08
C GLN A 143 17.37 10.86 29.20
N CYS A 144 17.54 10.95 27.89
CA CYS A 144 16.73 10.20 26.93
C CYS A 144 17.44 8.92 26.48
N THR A 145 16.68 7.83 26.42
CA THR A 145 17.09 6.58 25.79
C THR A 145 16.00 6.10 24.84
N VAL A 146 16.36 5.45 23.74
CA VAL A 146 15.38 4.92 22.78
C VAL A 146 15.15 3.45 23.05
N VAL A 147 13.91 3.08 23.35
CA VAL A 147 13.48 1.69 23.57
C VAL A 147 12.32 1.40 22.63
N ASN A 148 12.45 0.38 21.77
CA ASN A 148 11.43 0.02 20.78
C ASN A 148 10.94 1.21 19.93
N HIS A 149 11.88 2.01 19.41
CA HIS A 149 11.61 3.23 18.63
C HIS A 149 10.86 4.34 19.39
N GLN A 150 10.74 4.25 20.71
CA GLN A 150 10.09 5.25 21.55
C GLN A 150 11.10 5.93 22.49
N PRO A 151 10.94 7.22 22.78
CA PRO A 151 11.78 7.91 23.74
C PRO A 151 11.36 7.53 25.16
N VAL A 152 12.34 7.13 25.97
CA VAL A 152 12.22 6.85 27.39
C VAL A 152 13.06 7.86 28.14
N CYS A 153 12.41 8.69 28.95
CA CYS A 153 13.03 9.75 29.72
C CYS A 153 13.22 9.32 31.17
N ALA A 154 14.40 9.56 31.73
CA ALA A 154 14.70 9.34 33.14
C ALA A 154 15.47 10.53 33.72
N CYS A 155 15.20 10.94 34.96
CA CYS A 155 15.96 12.01 35.59
C CYS A 155 17.44 11.61 35.75
N ASN A 156 18.34 12.57 35.57
CA ASN A 156 19.76 12.36 35.85
C ASN A 156 19.99 11.99 37.33
N PRO A 157 21.08 11.29 37.66
CA PRO A 157 21.41 10.96 39.05
C PRO A 157 21.44 12.21 39.95
N GLY A 158 20.73 12.15 41.08
CA GLY A 158 20.59 13.28 42.02
C GLY A 158 19.49 14.29 41.65
N PHE A 159 18.66 13.99 40.67
CA PHE A 159 17.48 14.77 40.31
C PHE A 159 16.18 13.96 40.47
N GLN A 160 15.08 14.64 40.75
CA GLN A 160 13.74 14.08 40.88
C GLN A 160 12.69 14.98 40.23
N GLY A 161 11.56 14.40 39.84
CA GLY A 161 10.47 15.09 39.17
C GLY A 161 9.85 14.24 38.06
N ASP A 162 9.18 14.89 37.12
CA ASP A 162 8.67 14.28 35.89
C ASP A 162 9.72 14.40 34.77
N PRO A 163 10.32 13.30 34.26
CA PRO A 163 11.34 13.35 33.22
C PRO A 163 10.88 13.96 31.88
N PHE A 164 9.57 14.02 31.60
CA PHE A 164 9.06 14.64 30.38
C PHE A 164 8.93 16.16 30.51
N SER A 165 8.60 16.65 31.71
CA SER A 165 8.48 18.08 31.99
C SER A 165 9.81 18.71 32.42
N GLY A 166 10.61 18.00 33.21
CA GLY A 166 11.90 18.41 33.73
C GLY A 166 12.13 17.96 35.18
N CYS A 167 13.41 17.77 35.51
CA CYS A 167 13.84 17.28 36.82
C CYS A 167 14.57 18.36 37.63
N ASN A 168 14.34 18.38 38.94
CA ASN A 168 14.95 19.28 39.89
C ASN A 168 15.91 18.53 40.83
N PRO A 169 16.94 19.19 41.39
CA PRO A 169 17.85 18.56 42.34
C PRO A 169 17.09 17.93 43.51
N THR A 170 17.45 16.70 43.85
CA THR A 170 16.92 16.02 45.03
C THR A 170 17.33 16.81 46.28
N PRO A 171 16.39 17.15 47.17
CA PRO A 171 16.74 17.78 48.44
C PRO A 171 17.69 16.86 49.20
N VAL A 172 18.88 17.35 49.52
CA VAL A 172 19.71 16.67 50.53
C VAL A 172 18.90 16.64 51.83
N PRO A 173 18.78 15.48 52.50
CA PRO A 173 18.20 15.45 53.83
C PRO A 173 18.94 16.49 54.68
N PRO A 174 18.23 17.31 55.47
CA PRO A 174 18.91 18.22 56.37
C PRO A 174 19.89 17.39 57.16
N THR A 175 21.18 17.76 57.09
CA THR A 175 22.20 17.23 57.98
C THR A 175 21.59 17.33 59.37
N GLU A 176 21.40 16.21 60.08
CA GLU A 176 20.92 16.26 61.46
C GLU A 176 21.85 17.24 62.17
N GLY A 177 21.31 18.41 62.52
CA GLY A 177 22.08 19.40 63.28
C GLY A 177 22.55 18.76 64.58
N PRO A 178 23.48 19.39 65.31
CA PRO A 178 23.83 18.95 66.65
C PRO A 178 22.55 18.64 67.43
N ARG A 179 22.33 17.36 67.77
CA ARG A 179 21.18 16.96 68.57
C ARG A 179 21.34 17.64 69.91
N ASP A 180 20.49 18.62 70.21
CA ASP A 180 20.50 19.30 71.50
C ASP A 180 20.06 18.29 72.57
N PRO A 181 20.95 17.88 73.50
CA PRO A 181 20.62 16.87 74.50
C PRO A 181 19.53 17.31 75.48
N CYS A 182 19.18 18.60 75.49
CA CYS A 182 18.10 19.17 76.29
C CYS A 182 16.80 19.43 75.49
N ASN A 183 16.73 19.02 74.21
CA ASN A 183 15.53 19.21 73.39
C ASN A 183 15.16 17.94 72.56
N PRO A 184 14.12 17.19 72.95
CA PRO A 184 13.25 17.40 74.11
C PRO A 184 13.98 17.12 75.43
N SER A 185 13.64 17.85 76.50
CA SER A 185 14.33 17.73 77.80
C SER A 185 14.17 16.32 78.39
N PRO A 186 15.27 15.65 78.75
CA PRO A 186 15.21 14.34 79.41
C PRO A 186 14.85 14.45 80.91
N CYS A 187 14.85 15.66 81.48
CA CYS A 187 14.63 15.89 82.90
C CYS A 187 13.13 15.99 83.25
N GLY A 188 12.77 15.68 84.49
CA GLY A 188 11.39 15.74 84.98
C GLY A 188 10.77 17.16 85.00
N ALA A 189 9.47 17.25 85.28
CA ALA A 189 8.75 18.53 85.33
C ALA A 189 9.42 19.54 86.29
N ASN A 190 9.64 20.76 85.81
CA ASN A 190 10.32 21.86 86.51
C ASN A 190 11.84 21.71 86.71
N ALA A 191 12.50 20.72 86.10
CA ALA A 191 13.96 20.62 86.10
C ALA A 191 14.58 21.45 84.97
N VAL A 192 15.67 22.17 85.27
CA VAL A 192 16.45 22.93 84.28
C VAL A 192 17.55 22.02 83.73
N CYS A 193 17.41 21.59 82.48
CA CYS A 193 18.42 20.78 81.80
C CYS A 193 19.67 21.60 81.51
N LYS A 194 20.86 21.05 81.81
CA LYS A 194 22.16 21.59 81.40
C LYS A 194 22.94 20.54 80.64
N GLU A 195 23.58 20.96 79.55
CA GLU A 195 24.47 20.08 78.80
C GLU A 195 25.78 19.84 79.57
N ARG A 196 26.16 18.57 79.75
CA ARG A 196 27.45 18.15 80.26
C ARG A 196 27.98 16.99 79.42
N ASN A 197 29.12 17.18 78.76
CA ASN A 197 29.79 16.17 77.94
C ASN A 197 28.89 15.53 76.86
N GLY A 198 28.05 16.34 76.19
CA GLY A 198 27.15 15.85 75.13
C GLY A 198 25.89 15.12 75.62
N ALA A 199 25.59 15.14 76.92
CA ALA A 199 24.34 14.65 77.50
C ALA A 199 23.61 15.77 78.27
N GLY A 200 22.27 15.76 78.24
CA GLY A 200 21.42 16.68 79.00
C GLY A 200 21.13 16.07 80.37
N SER A 201 21.43 16.81 81.45
CA SER A 201 21.19 16.40 82.84
C SER A 201 20.59 17.51 83.68
#